data_AF-A0A929USC1-F1
#
_entry.id   AF-A0A929USC1-F1
#
_cell.length_a   1.000
_cell.length_b   1.000
_cell.length_c   1.000
_cell.angle_alpha   90.00
_cell.angle_beta   90.00
_cell.angle_gamma   90.00
#
_symmetry.space_group_name_H-M   'P 1'
#
loop_
_entity.id
_entity.type
_entity.pdbx_description
1 polymer ?
#
loop_
_entity_poly.entity_id
_entity_poly.type
_entity_poly.pdbx_seq_one_letter_code
_entity_poly.pdbx_strand_id
1 'polypeptide(L)'
;MKILDENHYAEEMQNKVLPRLEAHKHTGTFERVKGQPLYYEIYDADNKNAQTLVILHGFAEAIPKFYETAYYFLQLGYRVALLQKREHGDSYRSVNDPFLVNIENYADLIDDLHTFVHEILQGTPTFLFAHSMGGAVAAAYLERYPDDFQKAILSSPMLDINSGKIPLPLALAYGHFMIRHGLGRKYWTGEPEVEPYAPQDALTNSLPRYDYWYQKMCKEESYQTRGLSLSNAMQFLKLTHEIGNSRNCRRVKTPVLLFQTEEDSMVLPKGQIHFIHELEKNDSPSKYSRLVLIKNAKHELYRCNNAILKKYWTEIEKFSA
;
A
#
# COMPACT_ATOMS: atom_id res chain seq x y z
N MET A 1 20.16 -2.85 9.90
CA MET A 1 20.46 -3.44 8.56
C MET A 1 21.35 -2.51 7.72
N LYS A 2 21.95 -2.97 6.61
CA LYS A 2 22.71 -2.10 5.67
C LYS A 2 21.83 -1.68 4.49
N ILE A 3 21.61 -0.38 4.34
CA ILE A 3 20.87 0.21 3.21
C ILE A 3 21.72 0.17 1.94
N LEU A 4 21.10 -0.12 0.80
CA LEU A 4 21.76 -0.18 -0.51
C LEU A 4 22.44 1.15 -0.85
N ASP A 5 23.56 1.10 -1.56
CA ASP A 5 24.20 2.32 -2.07
C ASP A 5 23.37 2.90 -3.21
N GLU A 6 22.83 4.10 -3.00
CA GLU A 6 21.95 4.74 -3.98
C GLU A 6 22.68 5.21 -5.23
N ASN A 7 23.99 5.44 -5.15
CA ASN A 7 24.80 5.84 -6.31
C ASN A 7 24.99 4.68 -7.31
N HIS A 8 24.87 3.44 -6.83
CA HIS A 8 24.97 2.21 -7.62
C HIS A 8 23.67 1.40 -7.55
N TYR A 9 22.52 2.08 -7.43
CA TYR A 9 21.25 1.44 -7.08
C TYR A 9 20.86 0.29 -8.01
N ALA A 10 20.98 0.47 -9.33
CA ALA A 10 20.64 -0.57 -10.29
C ALA A 10 21.53 -1.82 -10.14
N GLU A 11 22.83 -1.62 -9.89
CA GLU A 11 23.79 -2.72 -9.66
C GLU A 11 23.52 -3.41 -8.32
N GLU A 12 23.24 -2.65 -7.25
CA GLU A 12 22.83 -3.15 -5.94
C GLU A 12 21.56 -4.01 -6.05
N MET A 13 20.56 -3.55 -6.81
CA MET A 13 19.35 -4.31 -7.10
C MET A 13 19.68 -5.61 -7.85
N GLN A 14 20.47 -5.54 -8.92
CA GLN A 14 20.80 -6.68 -9.77
C GLN A 14 21.68 -7.73 -9.08
N ASN A 15 22.64 -7.30 -8.27
CA ASN A 15 23.68 -8.17 -7.71
C ASN A 15 23.36 -8.64 -6.29
N LYS A 16 22.44 -7.98 -5.57
CA LYS A 16 22.12 -8.32 -4.17
C LYS A 16 20.63 -8.60 -3.96
N VAL A 17 19.76 -7.65 -4.34
CA VAL A 17 18.33 -7.74 -4.02
C VAL A 17 17.65 -8.85 -4.83
N LEU A 18 17.71 -8.79 -6.15
CA LEU A 18 17.01 -9.73 -7.01
C LEU A 18 17.48 -11.18 -6.83
N PRO A 19 18.80 -11.49 -6.76
CA PRO A 19 19.25 -12.86 -6.55
C PRO A 19 18.79 -13.41 -5.19
N ARG A 20 18.81 -12.58 -4.14
CA ARG A 20 18.35 -12.98 -2.81
C ARG A 20 16.86 -13.28 -2.80
N LEU A 21 16.05 -12.41 -3.40
CA LEU A 21 14.61 -12.61 -3.52
C LEU A 21 14.30 -13.88 -4.32
N GLU A 22 14.91 -14.04 -5.49
CA GLU A 22 14.68 -15.20 -6.36
C GLU A 22 14.99 -16.52 -5.68
N ALA A 23 16.07 -16.59 -4.90
CA ALA A 23 16.45 -17.78 -4.15
C ALA A 23 15.42 -18.21 -3.07
N HIS A 24 14.51 -17.32 -2.66
CA HIS A 24 13.51 -17.56 -1.61
C HIS A 24 12.07 -17.46 -2.14
N LYS A 25 11.90 -17.29 -3.45
CA LYS A 25 10.64 -16.89 -4.06
C LYS A 25 9.70 -18.07 -4.25
N HIS A 26 8.45 -17.86 -3.83
CA HIS A 26 7.28 -18.66 -4.16
C HIS A 26 6.21 -17.74 -4.75
N THR A 27 5.61 -18.14 -5.86
CA THR A 27 4.52 -17.38 -6.48
C THR A 27 3.28 -18.23 -6.58
N GLY A 28 2.14 -17.59 -6.71
CA GLY A 28 0.88 -18.29 -6.94
C GLY A 28 -0.26 -17.34 -7.23
N THR A 29 -1.41 -17.93 -7.48
CA THR A 29 -2.68 -17.23 -7.59
C THR A 29 -3.73 -17.88 -6.71
N PHE A 30 -4.72 -17.12 -6.27
CA PHE A 30 -5.90 -17.63 -5.59
C PHE A 30 -7.16 -16.90 -6.04
N GLU A 31 -8.32 -17.50 -5.81
CA GLU A 31 -9.61 -16.94 -6.21
C GLU A 31 -10.57 -16.90 -5.01
N ARG A 32 -10.78 -15.71 -4.43
CA ARG A 32 -11.91 -15.48 -3.52
C ARG A 32 -13.25 -15.50 -4.28
N VAL A 33 -13.24 -14.91 -5.48
CA VAL A 33 -14.37 -14.88 -6.41
C VAL A 33 -13.96 -15.67 -7.64
N LYS A 34 -14.78 -16.65 -8.03
CA LYS A 34 -14.49 -17.54 -9.15
C LYS A 34 -14.21 -16.75 -10.44
N GLY A 35 -13.11 -17.06 -11.10
CA GLY A 35 -12.66 -16.38 -12.32
C GLY A 35 -12.05 -14.99 -12.08
N GLN A 36 -11.76 -14.63 -10.83
CA GLN A 36 -11.05 -13.41 -10.45
C GLN A 36 -9.74 -13.77 -9.72
N PRO A 37 -8.74 -14.32 -10.44
CA PRO A 37 -7.47 -14.72 -9.82
C PRO A 37 -6.68 -13.52 -9.32
N LEU A 38 -6.12 -13.64 -8.13
CA LEU A 38 -5.24 -12.65 -7.51
C LEU A 38 -3.85 -13.23 -7.34
N TYR A 39 -2.85 -12.50 -7.85
CA TYR A 39 -1.46 -12.90 -7.82
C TYR A 39 -0.80 -12.53 -6.48
N TYR A 40 0.12 -13.37 -6.03
CA TYR A 40 0.93 -13.07 -4.87
C TYR A 40 2.35 -13.59 -5.02
N GLU A 41 3.25 -13.02 -4.23
CA GLU A 41 4.62 -13.49 -4.06
C GLU A 41 4.92 -13.67 -2.57
N ILE A 42 5.59 -14.76 -2.23
CA ILE A 42 6.04 -15.08 -0.89
C ILE A 42 7.54 -15.30 -0.97
N TYR A 43 8.26 -14.74 -0.01
CA TYR A 43 9.69 -14.88 0.14
C TYR A 43 9.96 -15.50 1.51
N ASP A 44 10.43 -16.74 1.52
CA ASP A 44 10.73 -17.44 2.75
C ASP A 44 11.98 -16.86 3.44
N ALA A 45 11.95 -16.79 4.76
CA ALA A 45 13.13 -16.43 5.54
C ALA A 45 14.06 -17.65 5.68
N ASP A 46 15.34 -17.42 5.98
CA ASP A 46 16.26 -18.51 6.31
C ASP A 46 15.80 -19.29 7.57
N ASN A 47 15.10 -18.62 8.48
CA ASN A 47 14.51 -19.21 9.67
C ASN A 47 13.10 -19.74 9.37
N LYS A 48 12.89 -21.06 9.48
CA LYS A 48 11.59 -21.72 9.27
C LYS A 48 10.49 -21.28 10.24
N ASN A 49 10.85 -20.72 11.39
CA ASN A 49 9.91 -20.19 12.38
C ASN A 49 9.77 -18.66 12.28
N ALA A 50 10.23 -18.06 11.18
CA ALA A 50 10.10 -16.63 10.96
C ALA A 50 8.63 -16.19 10.98
N GLN A 51 8.40 -15.05 11.62
CA GLN A 51 7.11 -14.37 11.55
C GLN A 51 6.84 -13.91 10.13
N THR A 52 5.58 -13.99 9.70
CA THR A 52 5.18 -13.51 8.36
C THR A 52 4.82 -12.03 8.42
N LEU A 53 5.38 -11.25 7.49
CA LEU A 53 5.05 -9.86 7.24
C LEU A 53 4.34 -9.73 5.89
N VAL A 54 3.14 -9.17 5.89
CA VAL A 54 2.35 -8.92 4.67
C VAL A 54 2.59 -7.51 4.17
N ILE A 55 2.89 -7.35 2.88
CA ILE A 55 3.03 -6.05 2.21
C ILE A 55 1.82 -5.77 1.32
N LEU A 56 1.18 -4.62 1.54
CA LEU A 56 0.11 -4.09 0.70
C LEU A 56 0.56 -2.84 -0.06
N HIS A 57 0.65 -2.95 -1.38
CA HIS A 57 1.02 -1.81 -2.24
C HIS A 57 -0.05 -0.70 -2.27
N GLY A 58 0.32 0.49 -2.72
CA GLY A 58 -0.56 1.63 -2.98
C GLY A 58 -1.34 1.54 -4.29
N PHE A 59 -1.99 2.65 -4.64
CA PHE A 59 -2.70 2.81 -5.91
C PHE A 59 -1.69 2.92 -7.06
N ALA A 60 -2.00 2.31 -8.22
CA ALA A 60 -1.12 2.34 -9.39
C ALA A 60 0.29 1.75 -9.18
N GLU A 61 0.44 0.89 -8.16
CA GLU A 61 1.69 0.19 -7.88
C GLU A 61 1.57 -1.31 -8.19
N ALA A 62 2.73 -1.96 -8.30
CA ALA A 62 2.83 -3.40 -8.42
C ALA A 62 3.89 -3.96 -7.47
N ILE A 63 3.80 -5.26 -7.18
CA ILE A 63 4.70 -6.01 -6.30
C ILE A 63 6.20 -5.67 -6.55
N PRO A 64 6.70 -5.60 -7.79
CA PRO A 64 8.13 -5.36 -8.00
C PRO A 64 8.65 -4.01 -7.51
N LYS A 65 7.77 -3.03 -7.24
CA LYS A 65 8.11 -1.75 -6.61
C LYS A 65 8.55 -1.92 -5.14
N PHE A 66 8.18 -3.03 -4.50
CA PHE A 66 8.46 -3.35 -3.09
C PHE A 66 9.63 -4.32 -2.91
N TYR A 67 10.34 -4.70 -3.97
CA TYR A 67 11.47 -5.65 -3.87
C TYR A 67 12.58 -5.19 -2.92
N GLU A 68 12.96 -3.90 -2.94
CA GLU A 68 13.92 -3.36 -1.97
C GLU A 68 13.39 -3.49 -0.53
N THR A 69 12.11 -3.18 -0.31
CA THR A 69 11.46 -3.30 1.01
C THR A 69 11.36 -4.76 1.49
N ALA A 70 10.96 -5.68 0.60
CA ALA A 70 10.90 -7.11 0.88
C ALA A 70 12.28 -7.65 1.25
N TYR A 71 13.31 -7.25 0.51
CA TYR A 71 14.70 -7.63 0.81
C TYR A 71 15.14 -7.17 2.20
N TYR A 72 14.82 -5.94 2.59
CA TYR A 72 15.13 -5.44 3.92
C TYR A 72 14.38 -6.20 5.03
N PHE A 73 13.10 -6.53 4.85
CA PHE A 73 12.39 -7.37 5.82
C PHE A 73 12.92 -8.80 5.90
N LEU A 74 13.35 -9.39 4.78
CA LEU A 74 14.07 -10.67 4.79
C LEU A 74 15.38 -10.58 5.58
N GLN A 75 16.14 -9.48 5.45
CA GLN A 75 17.35 -9.25 6.25
C GLN A 75 17.06 -9.11 7.74
N LEU A 76 15.86 -8.64 8.11
CA LEU A 76 15.37 -8.59 9.49
C LEU A 76 14.83 -9.94 9.98
N GLY A 77 14.86 -10.98 9.14
CA GLY A 77 14.46 -12.34 9.50
C GLY A 77 12.97 -12.63 9.36
N TYR A 78 12.20 -11.77 8.69
CA TYR A 78 10.79 -12.02 8.39
C TYR A 78 10.63 -12.89 7.15
N ARG A 79 9.60 -13.74 7.15
CA ARG A 79 9.01 -14.26 5.91
C ARG A 79 8.15 -13.16 5.31
N VAL A 80 8.28 -12.84 4.04
CA VAL A 80 7.59 -11.70 3.43
C VAL A 80 6.57 -12.17 2.41
N ALA A 81 5.31 -11.75 2.57
CA ALA A 81 4.23 -12.06 1.65
C ALA A 81 3.69 -10.77 1.01
N LEU A 82 3.60 -10.70 -0.31
CA LEU A 82 3.06 -9.55 -1.03
C LEU A 82 1.84 -9.98 -1.83
N LEU A 83 0.74 -9.27 -1.63
CA LEU A 83 -0.49 -9.45 -2.38
C LEU A 83 -0.57 -8.40 -3.49
N GLN A 84 -0.65 -8.84 -4.74
CA GLN A 84 -1.06 -7.98 -5.84
C GLN A 84 -2.58 -7.83 -5.75
N LYS A 85 -3.06 -6.62 -5.50
CA LYS A 85 -4.50 -6.39 -5.35
C LYS A 85 -5.20 -6.52 -6.71
N ARG A 86 -6.50 -6.85 -6.66
CA ARG A 86 -7.39 -6.74 -7.83
C ARG A 86 -7.22 -5.39 -8.53
N GLU A 87 -7.47 -5.38 -9.83
CA GLU A 87 -7.36 -4.23 -10.72
C GLU A 87 -5.93 -3.70 -10.91
N HIS A 88 -4.91 -4.44 -10.47
CA HIS A 88 -3.50 -4.04 -10.56
C HIS A 88 -2.60 -5.21 -10.97
N GLY A 89 -1.50 -4.90 -11.67
CA GLY A 89 -0.48 -5.89 -12.03
C GLY A 89 -1.06 -7.11 -12.72
N ASP A 90 -0.58 -8.28 -12.31
CA ASP A 90 -0.96 -9.58 -12.88
C ASP A 90 -2.20 -10.20 -12.19
N SER A 91 -2.95 -9.41 -11.42
CA SER A 91 -4.21 -9.83 -10.82
C SER A 91 -5.40 -9.50 -11.72
N TYR A 92 -6.55 -10.09 -11.38
CA TYR A 92 -7.83 -9.86 -12.04
C TYR A 92 -8.12 -8.38 -12.31
N ARG A 93 -8.61 -8.08 -13.52
CA ARG A 93 -9.11 -6.78 -13.95
C ARG A 93 -10.54 -6.91 -14.44
N SER A 94 -11.41 -6.02 -14.01
CA SER A 94 -12.82 -5.99 -14.43
C SER A 94 -13.07 -5.19 -15.72
N VAL A 95 -12.04 -4.50 -16.21
CA VAL A 95 -12.04 -3.70 -17.43
C VAL A 95 -10.91 -4.13 -18.36
N ASN A 96 -11.15 -4.01 -19.68
CA ASN A 96 -10.16 -4.39 -20.70
C ASN A 96 -9.02 -3.36 -20.82
N ASP A 97 -9.23 -2.14 -20.35
CA ASP A 97 -8.19 -1.11 -20.33
C ASP A 97 -7.15 -1.44 -19.23
N PRO A 98 -5.89 -1.77 -19.59
CA PRO A 98 -4.88 -2.17 -18.63
C PRO A 98 -4.40 -1.02 -17.73
N PHE A 99 -4.70 0.23 -18.08
CA PHE A 99 -4.26 1.41 -17.36
C PHE A 99 -5.29 1.91 -16.34
N LEU A 100 -6.53 1.43 -16.42
CA LEU A 100 -7.64 1.84 -15.58
C LEU A 100 -7.83 0.88 -14.39
N VAL A 101 -7.92 1.45 -13.19
CA VAL A 101 -8.36 0.74 -11.98
C VAL A 101 -9.86 0.93 -11.78
N ASN A 102 -10.60 -0.18 -11.70
CA ASN A 102 -12.04 -0.16 -11.46
C ASN A 102 -12.45 -0.91 -10.19
N ILE A 103 -12.37 -0.23 -9.04
CA ILE A 103 -12.90 -0.74 -7.77
C ILE A 103 -14.33 -0.25 -7.58
N GLU A 104 -15.31 -1.14 -7.72
CA GLU A 104 -16.74 -0.83 -7.53
C GLU A 104 -17.17 -0.93 -6.05
N ASN A 105 -16.45 -1.71 -5.24
CA ASN A 105 -16.65 -1.85 -3.80
C ASN A 105 -15.29 -1.99 -3.09
N TYR A 106 -14.91 -1.02 -2.25
CA TYR A 106 -13.62 -1.10 -1.55
C TYR A 106 -13.55 -2.31 -0.59
N ALA A 107 -14.69 -2.80 -0.09
CA ALA A 107 -14.72 -3.93 0.84
C ALA A 107 -14.15 -5.20 0.20
N ASP A 108 -14.20 -5.32 -1.12
CA ASP A 108 -13.56 -6.42 -1.84
C ASP A 108 -12.03 -6.44 -1.64
N LEU A 109 -11.37 -5.29 -1.50
CA LEU A 109 -9.93 -5.22 -1.21
C LEU A 109 -9.62 -5.76 0.19
N ILE A 110 -10.50 -5.48 1.15
CA ILE A 110 -10.38 -5.94 2.54
C ILE A 110 -10.62 -7.45 2.60
N ASP A 111 -11.65 -7.94 1.91
CA ASP A 111 -12.02 -9.36 1.89
C ASP A 111 -11.00 -10.20 1.11
N ASP A 112 -10.38 -9.65 0.06
CA ASP A 112 -9.25 -10.28 -0.63
C ASP A 112 -8.04 -10.44 0.28
N LEU A 113 -7.68 -9.39 1.02
CA LEU A 113 -6.61 -9.47 2.01
C LEU A 113 -6.94 -10.50 3.09
N HIS A 114 -8.19 -10.59 3.52
CA HIS A 114 -8.62 -11.54 4.56
C HIS A 114 -8.50 -12.98 4.05
N THR A 115 -8.95 -13.23 2.81
CA THR A 115 -8.82 -14.52 2.15
C THR A 115 -7.35 -14.90 1.98
N PHE A 116 -6.51 -13.96 1.53
CA PHE A 116 -5.07 -14.19 1.42
C PHE A 116 -4.44 -14.57 2.76
N VAL A 117 -4.78 -13.84 3.82
CA VAL A 117 -4.29 -14.10 5.18
C VAL A 117 -4.71 -15.48 5.69
N HIS A 118 -5.99 -15.83 5.58
CA HIS A 118 -6.53 -17.04 6.21
C HIS A 118 -6.43 -18.30 5.36
N GLU A 119 -6.51 -18.19 4.03
CA GLU A 119 -6.50 -19.37 3.15
C GLU A 119 -5.10 -19.64 2.57
N ILE A 120 -4.34 -18.60 2.23
CA ILE A 120 -3.02 -18.75 1.60
C ILE A 120 -1.91 -18.72 2.64
N LEU A 121 -1.99 -17.81 3.61
CA LEU A 121 -1.04 -17.74 4.74
C LEU A 121 -1.51 -18.55 5.95
N GLN A 122 -2.66 -19.22 5.87
CA GLN A 122 -3.20 -20.10 6.93
C GLN A 122 -3.38 -19.39 8.29
N GLY A 123 -3.70 -18.10 8.28
CA GLY A 123 -3.94 -17.29 9.48
C GLY A 123 -2.67 -16.88 10.23
N THR A 124 -1.49 -16.95 9.59
CA THR A 124 -0.18 -16.76 10.25
C THR A 124 0.54 -15.41 10.06
N PRO A 125 -0.07 -14.30 9.60
CA PRO A 125 0.67 -13.05 9.55
C PRO A 125 0.84 -12.47 10.94
N THR A 126 2.01 -11.93 11.19
CA THR A 126 2.34 -11.27 12.44
C THR A 126 2.38 -9.77 12.24
N PHE A 127 2.84 -9.32 11.06
CA PHE A 127 3.03 -7.91 10.74
C PHE A 127 2.32 -7.55 9.45
N LEU A 128 1.79 -6.33 9.41
CA LEU A 128 1.29 -5.70 8.19
C LEU A 128 2.15 -4.49 7.86
N PHE A 129 2.60 -4.38 6.61
CA PHE A 129 3.20 -3.19 6.05
C PHE A 129 2.34 -2.71 4.89
N ALA A 130 1.96 -1.45 4.86
CA ALA A 130 1.11 -0.95 3.78
C ALA A 130 1.41 0.51 3.43
N HIS A 131 1.31 0.84 2.14
CA HIS A 131 1.59 2.18 1.62
C HIS A 131 0.35 2.83 1.00
N SER A 132 0.16 4.14 1.19
CA SER A 132 -0.84 4.95 0.47
C SER A 132 -2.25 4.35 0.51
N MET A 133 -2.89 4.10 -0.63
CA MET A 133 -4.17 3.39 -0.74
C MET A 133 -4.15 2.02 -0.04
N GLY A 134 -3.04 1.29 -0.12
CA GLY A 134 -2.87 0.04 0.62
C GLY A 134 -2.91 0.27 2.12
N GLY A 135 -2.40 1.40 2.60
CA GLY A 135 -2.53 1.84 3.99
C GLY A 135 -3.97 2.13 4.42
N ALA A 136 -4.82 2.63 3.52
CA ALA A 136 -6.25 2.80 3.78
C ALA A 136 -6.95 1.43 3.90
N VAL A 137 -6.68 0.52 2.97
CA VAL A 137 -7.20 -0.86 3.02
C VAL A 137 -6.74 -1.56 4.30
N ALA A 138 -5.45 -1.40 4.67
CA ALA A 138 -4.90 -1.93 5.91
C ALA A 138 -5.59 -1.35 7.15
N ALA A 139 -5.80 -0.03 7.24
CA ALA A 139 -6.49 0.58 8.36
C ALA A 139 -7.93 0.04 8.51
N ALA A 140 -8.69 0.01 7.40
CA ALA A 140 -10.04 -0.56 7.39
C ALA A 140 -10.06 -2.06 7.72
N TYR A 141 -9.03 -2.80 7.31
CA TYR A 141 -8.84 -4.21 7.67
C TYR A 141 -8.68 -4.37 9.19
N LEU A 142 -7.81 -3.58 9.81
CA LEU A 142 -7.57 -3.62 11.26
C LEU A 142 -8.83 -3.25 12.07
N GLU A 143 -9.68 -2.37 11.53
CA GLU A 143 -10.97 -2.03 12.13
C GLU A 143 -11.98 -3.19 12.05
N ARG A 144 -11.92 -4.02 11.00
CA ARG A 144 -12.86 -5.13 10.74
C ARG A 144 -12.40 -6.47 11.33
N TYR A 145 -11.10 -6.74 11.30
CA TYR A 145 -10.46 -7.99 11.75
C TYR A 145 -9.32 -7.69 12.74
N PRO A 146 -9.66 -7.23 13.96
CA PRO A 146 -8.68 -6.65 14.88
C PRO A 146 -7.69 -7.64 15.50
N ASP A 147 -7.89 -8.94 15.31
CA ASP A 147 -7.08 -10.00 15.92
C ASP A 147 -6.06 -10.63 14.94
N ASP A 148 -6.11 -10.26 13.66
CA ASP A 148 -5.35 -10.93 12.59
C ASP A 148 -3.88 -10.49 12.49
N PHE A 149 -3.52 -9.32 13.04
CA PHE A 149 -2.16 -8.78 12.98
C PHE A 149 -1.69 -8.31 14.36
N GLN A 150 -0.44 -8.63 14.69
CA GLN A 150 0.16 -8.24 15.97
C GLN A 150 0.73 -6.82 15.95
N LYS A 151 1.26 -6.36 14.82
CA LYS A 151 1.76 -4.99 14.61
C LYS A 151 1.50 -4.55 13.17
N ALA A 152 1.30 -3.25 12.95
CA ALA A 152 1.13 -2.69 11.61
C ALA A 152 2.02 -1.46 11.39
N ILE A 153 2.63 -1.37 10.20
CA ILE A 153 3.44 -0.25 9.72
C ILE A 153 2.72 0.37 8.53
N LEU A 154 2.25 1.60 8.69
CA LEU A 154 1.54 2.33 7.65
C LEU A 154 2.43 3.46 7.12
N SER A 155 2.82 3.39 5.85
CA SER A 155 3.72 4.33 5.18
C SER A 155 2.93 5.32 4.33
N SER A 156 2.83 6.56 4.79
CA SER A 156 2.03 7.62 4.14
C SER A 156 0.61 7.15 3.76
N PRO A 157 -0.17 6.57 4.71
CA PRO A 157 -1.44 5.94 4.37
C PRO A 157 -2.48 6.97 3.92
N MET A 158 -3.30 6.59 2.93
CA MET A 158 -4.38 7.40 2.35
C MET A 158 -5.61 7.40 3.28
N LEU A 159 -5.45 7.99 4.47
CA LEU A 159 -6.53 8.10 5.46
C LEU A 159 -7.38 9.34 5.24
N ASP A 160 -6.95 10.24 4.37
CA ASP A 160 -7.68 11.44 3.96
C ASP A 160 -7.11 11.95 2.63
N ILE A 161 -7.98 12.49 1.79
CA ILE A 161 -7.65 12.98 0.44
C ILE A 161 -8.29 14.34 0.20
N ASN A 162 -7.67 15.13 -0.66
CA ASN A 162 -8.24 16.41 -1.05
C ASN A 162 -9.43 16.19 -2.01
N SER A 163 -10.65 16.17 -1.47
CA SER A 163 -11.90 16.06 -2.24
C SER A 163 -12.33 17.38 -2.90
N GLY A 164 -11.50 18.42 -2.88
CA GLY A 164 -11.84 19.75 -3.34
C GLY A 164 -12.88 20.46 -2.45
N LYS A 165 -13.53 21.48 -2.99
CA LYS A 165 -14.50 22.33 -2.25
C LYS A 165 -15.93 21.78 -2.22
N ILE A 166 -16.20 20.66 -2.89
CA ILE A 166 -17.54 20.08 -2.98
C ILE A 166 -17.82 19.30 -1.68
N PRO A 167 -18.92 19.58 -0.96
CA PRO A 167 -19.31 18.79 0.20
C PRO A 167 -19.46 17.30 -0.15
N LEU A 168 -18.89 16.42 0.68
CA LEU A 168 -18.84 14.98 0.42
C LEU A 168 -20.21 14.36 0.07
N PRO A 169 -21.33 14.65 0.77
CA PRO A 169 -22.62 14.07 0.42
C PRO A 169 -23.08 14.45 -1.00
N LEU A 170 -22.76 15.67 -1.46
CA LEU A 170 -23.09 16.12 -2.81
C LEU A 170 -22.21 15.45 -3.86
N ALA A 171 -20.90 15.32 -3.59
CA ALA A 171 -19.98 14.60 -4.45
C ALA A 171 -20.40 13.14 -4.62
N LEU A 172 -20.75 12.46 -3.52
CA LEU A 172 -21.25 11.10 -3.54
C LEU A 172 -22.58 11.00 -4.30
N ALA A 173 -23.56 11.86 -4.02
CA ALA A 173 -24.86 11.83 -4.70
C ALA A 173 -24.71 11.98 -6.24
N TYR A 174 -23.88 12.94 -6.67
CA TYR A 174 -23.59 13.14 -8.09
C TYR A 174 -22.88 11.93 -8.70
N GLY A 175 -21.86 11.38 -8.02
CA GLY A 175 -21.17 10.19 -8.48
C GLY A 175 -22.09 8.97 -8.62
N HIS A 176 -22.98 8.73 -7.65
CA HIS A 176 -23.95 7.63 -7.73
C HIS A 176 -24.94 7.80 -8.88
N PHE A 177 -25.39 9.03 -9.15
CA PHE A 177 -26.21 9.33 -10.33
C PHE A 177 -25.47 8.95 -11.61
N MET A 178 -24.23 9.42 -11.78
CA MET A 178 -23.41 9.13 -12.96
C MET A 178 -23.12 7.62 -13.13
N ILE A 179 -22.84 6.91 -12.02
CA ILE A 179 -22.66 5.45 -12.02
C ILE A 179 -23.93 4.74 -12.49
N ARG A 180 -25.11 5.13 -11.97
CA ARG A 180 -26.41 4.58 -12.38
C ARG A 180 -26.70 4.79 -13.87
N HIS A 181 -26.15 5.85 -14.47
CA HIS A 181 -26.22 6.14 -15.90
C HIS A 181 -25.11 5.49 -16.74
N GLY A 182 -24.38 4.51 -16.19
CA GLY A 182 -23.41 3.69 -16.93
C GLY A 182 -22.02 4.33 -17.07
N LEU A 183 -21.73 5.41 -16.34
CA LEU A 183 -20.44 6.10 -16.40
C LEU A 183 -19.44 5.62 -15.33
N GLY A 184 -19.83 4.64 -14.51
CA GLY A 184 -19.02 4.20 -13.38
C GLY A 184 -17.63 3.66 -13.75
N ARG A 185 -17.46 3.07 -14.94
CA ARG A 185 -16.18 2.52 -15.42
C ARG A 185 -15.42 3.48 -16.33
N LYS A 186 -15.83 4.75 -16.41
CA LYS A 186 -15.09 5.79 -17.14
C LYS A 186 -14.06 6.43 -16.21
N TYR A 187 -12.97 6.95 -16.77
CA TYR A 187 -11.96 7.69 -16.01
C TYR A 187 -12.59 8.88 -15.26
N TRP A 188 -12.19 9.04 -14.00
CA TRP A 188 -12.67 10.12 -13.13
C TRP A 188 -12.25 11.52 -13.63
N THR A 189 -10.99 11.65 -14.08
CA THR A 189 -10.39 12.91 -14.56
C THR A 189 -10.22 12.99 -16.08
N GLY A 190 -10.82 12.06 -16.82
CA GLY A 190 -10.48 11.82 -18.22
C GLY A 190 -9.31 10.84 -18.38
N GLU A 191 -9.13 10.33 -19.60
CA GLU A 191 -8.03 9.41 -19.91
C GLU A 191 -6.69 10.11 -19.65
N PRO A 192 -5.84 9.57 -18.77
CA PRO A 192 -4.54 10.15 -18.49
C PRO A 192 -3.66 10.06 -19.74
N GLU A 193 -2.98 11.15 -20.07
CA GLU A 193 -1.96 11.12 -21.11
C GLU A 193 -0.85 10.13 -20.72
N VAL A 194 -0.14 9.60 -21.71
CA VAL A 194 1.10 8.87 -21.44
C VAL A 194 2.12 9.91 -20.99
N GLU A 195 2.24 10.10 -19.68
CA GLU A 195 3.17 11.10 -19.16
C GLU A 195 4.61 10.70 -19.51
N PRO A 196 5.38 11.61 -20.13
CA PRO A 196 6.80 11.37 -20.37
C PRO A 196 7.53 11.31 -19.03
N TYR A 197 8.68 10.64 -19.01
CA TYR A 197 9.56 10.63 -17.85
C TYR A 197 9.83 12.06 -17.36
N ALA A 198 9.46 12.32 -16.12
CA ALA A 198 9.56 13.63 -15.49
C ALA A 198 10.08 13.47 -14.05
N PRO A 199 11.36 13.81 -13.78
CA PRO A 199 11.95 13.72 -12.45
C PRO A 199 11.22 14.55 -11.38
N GLN A 200 10.66 15.69 -11.79
CA GLN A 200 9.93 16.60 -10.90
C GLN A 200 8.67 15.95 -10.31
N ASP A 201 8.04 15.03 -11.04
CA ASP A 201 6.82 14.33 -10.65
C ASP A 201 7.12 13.09 -9.79
N ALA A 202 8.39 12.79 -9.55
CA ALA A 202 8.80 11.70 -8.67
C ALA A 202 8.25 11.92 -7.26
N LEU A 203 7.49 10.94 -6.78
CA LEU A 203 6.94 10.90 -5.42
C LEU A 203 7.98 10.46 -4.37
N THR A 204 9.26 10.41 -4.74
CA THR A 204 10.39 10.06 -3.88
C THR A 204 11.51 11.10 -4.00
N ASN A 205 12.32 11.25 -2.95
CA ASN A 205 13.54 12.07 -2.96
C ASN A 205 14.78 11.36 -3.54
N SER A 206 14.63 10.18 -4.16
CA SER A 206 15.74 9.42 -4.75
C SER A 206 15.53 9.20 -6.25
N LEU A 207 16.22 9.98 -7.09
CA LEU A 207 16.19 9.81 -8.54
C LEU A 207 16.66 8.42 -8.98
N PRO A 208 17.78 7.85 -8.48
CA PRO A 208 18.20 6.51 -8.89
C PRO A 208 17.13 5.43 -8.65
N ARG A 209 16.39 5.52 -7.54
CA ARG A 209 15.27 4.62 -7.25
C ARG A 209 14.10 4.87 -8.20
N TYR A 210 13.72 6.14 -8.39
CA TYR A 210 12.67 6.54 -9.31
C TYR A 210 12.93 6.02 -10.72
N ASP A 211 14.11 6.27 -11.27
CA ASP A 211 14.54 5.90 -12.61
C ASP A 211 14.49 4.38 -12.80
N TYR A 212 15.01 3.63 -11.83
CA TYR A 212 14.99 2.17 -11.87
C TYR A 212 13.56 1.62 -11.99
N TRP A 213 12.62 2.15 -11.19
CA TRP A 213 11.22 1.74 -11.27
C TRP A 213 10.57 2.18 -12.57
N TYR A 214 10.79 3.43 -12.99
CA TYR A 214 10.22 3.95 -14.23
C TYR A 214 10.63 3.09 -15.43
N GLN A 215 11.92 2.74 -15.53
CA GLN A 215 12.42 1.84 -16.58
C GLN A 215 11.78 0.45 -16.54
N LYS A 216 11.48 -0.07 -15.35
CA LYS A 216 10.82 -1.37 -15.17
C LYS A 216 9.35 -1.30 -15.58
N MET A 217 8.63 -0.26 -15.15
CA MET A 217 7.25 0.01 -15.51
C MET A 217 7.07 0.17 -17.03
N CYS A 218 7.97 0.90 -17.70
CA CYS A 218 7.90 1.08 -19.16
C CYS A 218 8.04 -0.23 -19.95
N LYS A 219 8.65 -1.26 -19.38
CA LYS A 219 8.87 -2.55 -20.05
C LYS A 219 7.71 -3.53 -19.88
N GLU A 220 6.85 -3.34 -18.89
CA GLU A 220 5.76 -4.27 -18.57
C GLU A 220 4.42 -3.56 -18.44
N GLU A 221 3.52 -3.84 -19.38
CA GLU A 221 2.21 -3.22 -19.50
C GLU A 221 1.37 -3.39 -18.22
N SER A 222 1.45 -4.55 -17.57
CA SER A 222 0.67 -4.83 -16.35
C SER A 222 1.01 -3.88 -15.19
N TYR A 223 2.19 -3.26 -15.20
CA TYR A 223 2.63 -2.28 -14.19
C TYR A 223 2.25 -0.84 -14.51
N GLN A 224 1.71 -0.56 -15.71
CA GLN A 224 1.46 0.79 -16.20
C GLN A 224 0.08 1.32 -15.80
N THR A 225 -0.44 0.93 -14.64
CA THR A 225 -1.69 1.47 -14.14
C THR A 225 -1.57 2.98 -13.91
N ARG A 226 -2.52 3.79 -14.41
CA ARG A 226 -2.40 5.26 -14.45
C ARG A 226 -3.60 6.00 -13.88
N GLY A 227 -4.81 5.48 -14.07
CA GLY A 227 -6.01 6.20 -13.72
C GLY A 227 -7.02 5.36 -12.96
N LEU A 228 -7.96 6.05 -12.34
CA LEU A 228 -9.06 5.44 -11.60
C LEU A 228 -10.40 5.78 -12.24
N SER A 229 -11.30 4.81 -12.19
CA SER A 229 -12.67 4.98 -12.65
C SER A 229 -13.48 5.90 -11.71
N LEU A 230 -14.59 6.44 -12.21
CA LEU A 230 -15.56 7.16 -11.38
C LEU A 230 -16.02 6.33 -10.17
N SER A 231 -16.28 5.03 -10.36
CA SER A 231 -16.67 4.13 -9.25
C SER A 231 -15.58 4.07 -8.20
N ASN A 232 -14.33 3.91 -8.64
CA ASN A 232 -13.18 3.90 -7.75
C ASN A 232 -13.03 5.22 -6.97
N ALA A 233 -13.21 6.37 -7.62
CA ALA A 233 -13.16 7.67 -6.94
C ALA A 233 -14.19 7.75 -5.80
N MET A 234 -15.42 7.30 -6.06
CA MET A 234 -16.48 7.28 -5.05
C MET A 234 -16.16 6.32 -3.91
N GLN A 235 -15.57 5.16 -4.22
CA GLN A 235 -15.12 4.21 -3.20
C GLN A 235 -13.99 4.76 -2.34
N PHE A 236 -13.03 5.51 -2.91
CA PHE A 236 -11.98 6.15 -2.12
C PHE A 236 -12.54 7.24 -1.20
N LEU A 237 -13.42 8.12 -1.71
CA LEU A 237 -14.08 9.13 -0.88
C LEU A 237 -14.89 8.52 0.26
N LYS A 238 -15.60 7.42 -0.01
CA LYS A 238 -16.35 6.69 1.01
C LYS A 238 -15.42 6.05 2.03
N LEU A 239 -14.37 5.37 1.58
CA LEU A 239 -13.40 4.68 2.43
C LEU A 239 -12.70 5.65 3.39
N THR A 240 -12.17 6.76 2.88
CA THR A 240 -11.47 7.75 3.72
C THR A 240 -12.40 8.49 4.68
N HIS A 241 -13.70 8.56 4.38
CA HIS A 241 -14.69 9.10 5.30
C HIS A 241 -15.07 8.13 6.43
N GLU A 242 -15.04 6.82 6.16
CA GLU A 242 -15.42 5.78 7.12
C GLU A 242 -14.27 5.34 8.02
N ILE A 243 -13.04 5.30 7.50
CA ILE A 243 -11.82 5.03 8.28
C ILE A 243 -11.61 6.14 9.31
N GLY A 244 -11.11 5.77 10.49
CA GLY A 244 -10.82 6.75 11.52
C GLY A 244 -12.05 7.13 12.35
N ASN A 245 -13.25 6.67 11.97
CA ASN A 245 -14.42 6.86 12.81
C ASN A 245 -14.19 6.23 14.19
N SER A 246 -14.45 6.98 15.27
CA SER A 246 -14.22 6.52 16.65
C SER A 246 -14.82 5.15 16.97
N ARG A 247 -15.97 4.78 16.38
CA ARG A 247 -16.58 3.45 16.60
C ARG A 247 -15.80 2.31 15.94
N ASN A 248 -15.14 2.59 14.82
CA ASN A 248 -14.32 1.62 14.12
C ASN A 248 -12.94 1.53 14.76
N CYS A 249 -12.30 2.68 15.03
CA CYS A 249 -11.00 2.73 15.71
C CYS A 249 -11.02 2.01 17.07
N ARG A 250 -12.11 2.10 17.83
CA ARG A 250 -12.28 1.37 19.11
C ARG A 250 -12.15 -0.15 19.02
N ARG A 251 -12.32 -0.72 17.83
CA ARG A 251 -12.20 -2.17 17.61
C ARG A 251 -10.76 -2.60 17.39
N VAL A 252 -9.91 -1.70 16.89
CA VAL A 252 -8.52 -1.98 16.57
C VAL A 252 -7.76 -2.39 17.84
N LYS A 253 -7.07 -3.53 17.78
CA LYS A 253 -6.20 -4.03 18.86
C LYS A 253 -4.72 -3.94 18.50
N THR A 254 -4.40 -3.95 17.21
CA THR A 254 -3.05 -3.90 16.67
C THR A 254 -2.39 -2.53 16.92
N PRO A 255 -1.20 -2.48 17.55
CA PRO A 255 -0.35 -1.29 17.57
C PRO A 255 0.07 -0.90 16.15
N VAL A 256 0.00 0.40 15.86
CA VAL A 256 0.30 0.98 14.54
C VAL A 256 1.48 1.94 14.63
N LEU A 257 2.54 1.69 13.86
CA LEU A 257 3.56 2.67 13.53
C LEU A 257 3.15 3.36 12.22
N LEU A 258 2.69 4.60 12.30
CA LEU A 258 2.32 5.39 11.15
C LEU A 258 3.43 6.37 10.79
N PHE A 259 3.89 6.33 9.54
CA PHE A 259 4.79 7.34 9.00
C PHE A 259 4.01 8.37 8.20
N GLN A 260 4.25 9.63 8.54
CA GLN A 260 3.75 10.80 7.83
C GLN A 260 4.94 11.52 7.19
N THR A 261 4.77 12.02 5.97
CA THR A 261 5.82 12.72 5.22
C THR A 261 5.48 14.20 5.08
N GLU A 262 6.48 15.07 5.23
CA GLU A 262 6.28 16.53 5.21
C GLU A 262 5.97 17.08 3.81
N GLU A 263 6.55 16.49 2.75
CA GLU A 263 6.35 16.90 1.35
C GLU A 263 5.38 15.96 0.64
N ASP A 264 4.31 15.53 1.31
CA ASP A 264 3.28 14.68 0.72
C ASP A 264 2.31 15.49 -0.14
N SER A 265 2.29 15.23 -1.45
CA SER A 265 1.36 15.84 -2.40
C SER A 265 0.11 15.00 -2.68
N MET A 266 0.01 13.79 -2.13
CA MET A 266 -1.00 12.79 -2.49
C MET A 266 -2.09 12.65 -1.43
N VAL A 267 -1.71 12.67 -0.15
CA VAL A 267 -2.64 12.42 0.97
C VAL A 267 -2.57 13.52 2.01
N LEU A 268 -3.68 13.76 2.71
CA LEU A 268 -3.74 14.84 3.70
C LEU A 268 -3.27 14.35 5.08
N PRO A 269 -2.43 15.13 5.80
CA PRO A 269 -1.88 14.72 7.08
C PRO A 269 -2.93 14.60 8.19
N LYS A 270 -4.07 15.31 8.06
CA LYS A 270 -5.10 15.40 9.11
C LYS A 270 -5.75 14.04 9.43
N GLY A 271 -6.03 13.20 8.43
CA GLY A 271 -6.60 11.86 8.66
C GLY A 271 -5.64 10.94 9.39
N GLN A 272 -4.33 11.06 9.12
CA GLN A 272 -3.30 10.28 9.78
C GLN A 272 -3.15 10.64 11.27
N ILE A 273 -3.16 11.95 11.58
CA ILE A 273 -3.14 12.44 12.96
C ILE A 273 -4.40 11.98 13.70
N HIS A 274 -5.57 12.14 13.07
CA HIS A 274 -6.84 11.73 13.66
C HIS A 274 -6.88 10.23 13.96
N PHE A 275 -6.47 9.39 13.00
CA PHE A 275 -6.47 7.94 13.17
C PHE A 275 -5.62 7.50 14.36
N ILE A 276 -4.37 7.98 14.46
CA ILE A 276 -3.50 7.65 15.61
C ILE A 276 -4.10 8.15 16.92
N HIS A 277 -4.63 9.38 16.95
CA HIS A 277 -5.27 9.93 18.12
C HIS A 277 -6.49 9.11 18.59
N GLU A 278 -7.27 8.53 17.68
CA GLU A 278 -8.36 7.63 18.04
C GLU A 278 -7.85 6.28 18.59
N LEU A 279 -6.76 5.73 18.04
CA LEU A 279 -6.17 4.48 18.53
C LEU A 279 -5.56 4.62 19.95
N GLU A 280 -5.00 5.79 20.27
CA GLU A 280 -4.45 6.13 21.60
C GLU A 280 -5.52 6.05 22.71
N LYS A 281 -6.81 6.18 22.37
CA LYS A 281 -7.93 6.15 23.32
C LYS A 281 -8.39 4.74 23.69
N ASN A 282 -7.86 3.71 23.04
CA ASN A 282 -8.30 2.34 23.26
C ASN A 282 -7.68 1.73 24.53
N ASP A 283 -8.37 0.74 25.11
CA ASP A 283 -7.83 -0.08 26.20
C ASP A 283 -7.08 -1.33 25.70
N SER A 284 -6.83 -1.42 24.40
CA SER A 284 -6.10 -2.50 23.72
C SER A 284 -4.63 -2.12 23.47
N PRO A 285 -3.78 -3.04 22.96
CA PRO A 285 -2.41 -2.69 22.57
C PRO A 285 -2.32 -1.56 21.53
N SER A 286 -3.40 -1.27 20.78
CA SER A 286 -3.42 -0.16 19.82
C SER A 286 -3.15 1.21 20.45
N LYS A 287 -3.29 1.35 21.77
CA LYS A 287 -2.93 2.59 22.49
C LYS A 287 -1.44 2.94 22.42
N TYR A 288 -0.58 1.98 22.07
CA TYR A 288 0.85 2.19 21.84
C TYR A 288 1.16 2.57 20.38
N SER A 289 0.13 2.83 19.57
CA SER A 289 0.30 3.37 18.23
C SER A 289 0.94 4.74 18.28
N ARG A 290 1.76 5.08 17.28
CA ARG A 290 2.42 6.38 17.22
C ARG A 290 2.63 6.85 15.78
N LEU A 291 2.59 8.17 15.62
CA LEU A 291 2.92 8.85 14.38
C LEU A 291 4.39 9.29 14.39
N VAL A 292 5.10 9.03 13.29
CA VAL A 292 6.46 9.54 13.05
C VAL A 292 6.44 10.43 11.82
N LEU A 293 6.66 11.73 12.01
CA LEU A 293 6.82 12.70 10.93
C LEU A 293 8.25 12.64 10.39
N ILE A 294 8.41 12.36 9.09
CA ILE A 294 9.69 12.42 8.39
C ILE A 294 9.76 13.71 7.57
N LYS A 295 10.66 14.60 7.98
CA LYS A 295 10.92 15.88 7.32
C LYS A 295 11.63 15.71 5.98
N ASN A 296 11.34 16.62 5.05
CA ASN A 296 11.87 16.64 3.67
C ASN A 296 11.66 15.35 2.88
N ALA A 297 10.69 14.53 3.29
CA ALA A 297 10.35 13.28 2.61
C ALA A 297 9.09 13.49 1.77
N LYS A 298 9.10 12.95 0.55
CA LYS A 298 7.93 12.82 -0.32
C LYS A 298 7.13 11.56 -0.01
N HIS A 299 5.98 11.42 -0.68
CA HIS A 299 4.98 10.37 -0.44
C HIS A 299 5.53 8.93 -0.39
N GLU A 300 6.41 8.54 -1.31
CA GLU A 300 7.00 7.19 -1.39
C GLU A 300 8.22 7.06 -0.45
N LEU A 301 7.98 7.21 0.85
CA LEU A 301 9.01 7.22 1.90
C LEU A 301 9.95 6.01 1.85
N TYR A 302 9.40 4.82 1.57
CA TYR A 302 10.13 3.55 1.49
C TYR A 302 11.15 3.47 0.33
N ARG A 303 11.17 4.49 -0.54
CA ARG A 303 12.08 4.63 -1.68
C ARG A 303 12.84 5.94 -1.68
N CYS A 304 12.84 6.69 -0.58
CA CYS A 304 13.55 7.97 -0.47
C CYS A 304 15.07 7.78 -0.49
N ASN A 305 15.82 8.89 -0.43
CA ASN A 305 17.28 8.84 -0.39
C ASN A 305 17.80 8.15 0.87
N ASN A 306 19.08 7.75 0.86
CA ASN A 306 19.65 6.96 1.94
C ASN A 306 19.64 7.67 3.31
N ALA A 307 19.70 8.99 3.35
CA ALA A 307 19.64 9.75 4.60
C ALA A 307 18.25 9.63 5.26
N ILE A 308 17.19 9.70 4.46
CA ILE A 308 15.80 9.51 4.89
C ILE A 308 15.55 8.04 5.26
N LEU A 309 15.96 7.11 4.40
CA LEU A 309 15.76 5.68 4.63
C LEU A 309 16.44 5.17 5.91
N LYS A 310 17.62 5.71 6.27
CA LYS A 310 18.27 5.38 7.55
C LYS A 310 17.35 5.68 8.74
N LYS A 311 16.72 6.85 8.76
CA LYS A 311 15.78 7.23 9.82
C LYS A 311 14.53 6.35 9.80
N TYR A 312 13.96 6.14 8.62
CA TYR A 312 12.78 5.32 8.40
C TYR A 312 12.96 3.88 8.93
N TRP A 313 14.03 3.21 8.50
CA TRP A 313 14.31 1.84 8.91
C TRP A 313 14.74 1.73 10.37
N THR A 314 15.41 2.74 10.93
CA THR A 314 15.71 2.78 12.38
C THR A 314 14.42 2.73 13.21
N GLU A 315 13.39 3.46 12.80
CA GLU A 315 12.10 3.46 13.50
C GLU A 315 11.33 2.14 13.30
N ILE A 316 11.41 1.54 12.11
CA ILE A 316 10.84 0.20 11.83
C ILE A 316 11.53 -0.86 12.70
N GLU A 317 12.86 -0.89 12.77
CA GLU A 317 13.62 -1.85 13.59
C GLU A 317 13.24 -1.73 15.07
N LYS A 318 13.18 -0.50 15.61
CA LYS A 318 12.75 -0.26 17.01
C LYS A 318 11.33 -0.74 17.29
N PHE A 319 10.42 -0.56 16.34
CA PHE A 319 9.03 -0.98 16.49
C PHE A 319 8.86 -2.49 16.30
N SER A 320 9.75 -3.11 15.53
CA SER A 320 9.75 -4.54 15.25
C SER A 320 10.29 -5.37 16.41
N ALA A 321 11.27 -4.83 17.14
CA ALA A 321 11.81 -5.40 18.38
C ALA A 321 10.73 -5.62 19.46
#